data_AF-A0A8C6FTX0-F1
#
_entry.id   AF-A0A8C6FTX0-F1
#
_cell.length_a   1.000
_cell.length_b   1.000
_cell.length_c   1.000
_cell.angle_alpha   90.00
_cell.angle_beta   90.00
_cell.angle_gamma   90.00
#
_symmetry.space_group_name_H-M   'P 1'
#
loop_
_entity.id
_entity.type
_entity.pdbx_description
1 polymer ?
#
loop_
_entity_poly.entity_id
_entity_poly.type
_entity_poly.pdbx_seq_one_letter_code
_entity_poly.pdbx_strand_id
1 'polypeptide(L)'
;MSTFGYRRGLSKYESIDEDELLASLSAEELKELERELDDIEPDHSLPVGMRQKSLTEKTPTGTFSREALMAYWEKESQKLLEKERLGECGKAKKQPNNILKEIKNSLRSVQEKKMEDSSRPSTPQRSAHENLMEAIRGSSIKQLRRVSNPRADGASIR
;
A
#
# COMPACT_ATOMS: atom_id res chain seq x y z
N MET A 1 -3.56 -12.37 37.49
CA MET A 1 -2.43 -12.97 36.75
C MET A 1 -2.92 -14.27 36.15
N SER A 2 -3.07 -14.34 34.82
CA SER A 2 -3.53 -15.56 34.14
C SER A 2 -2.44 -16.63 34.29
N THR A 3 -2.68 -17.63 35.13
CA THR A 3 -1.88 -18.86 35.17
C THR A 3 -2.24 -19.71 33.96
N PHE A 4 -2.01 -19.18 32.76
CA PHE A 4 -2.16 -19.95 31.53
C PHE A 4 -1.21 -21.15 31.66
N GLY A 5 -1.70 -22.33 31.29
CA GLY A 5 -1.07 -23.62 31.56
C GLY A 5 0.32 -23.86 30.95
N TYR A 6 1.02 -22.82 30.46
CA TYR A 6 2.37 -22.91 29.93
C TYR A 6 3.38 -23.55 30.89
N ARG A 7 3.18 -23.44 32.22
CA ARG A 7 4.03 -24.14 33.20
C ARG A 7 3.70 -25.61 33.42
N ARG A 8 2.55 -26.11 32.96
CA ARG A 8 2.12 -27.49 33.20
C ARG A 8 2.81 -28.41 32.19
N GLY A 9 3.89 -29.05 32.62
CA GLY A 9 4.64 -30.03 31.81
C GLY A 9 6.09 -29.66 31.52
N LEU A 10 6.50 -28.42 31.80
CA LEU A 10 7.89 -27.96 31.61
C LEU A 10 8.89 -28.66 32.54
N SER A 11 8.43 -29.18 33.68
CA SER A 11 9.27 -29.94 34.62
C SER A 11 9.95 -31.17 34.00
N LYS A 12 9.47 -31.65 32.84
CA LYS A 12 10.06 -32.76 32.09
C LYS A 12 11.31 -32.35 31.32
N TYR A 13 11.42 -31.07 30.98
CA TYR A 13 12.49 -30.52 30.14
C TYR A 13 13.47 -29.66 30.95
N GLU A 14 13.07 -29.19 32.14
CA GLU A 14 13.90 -28.38 33.05
C GLU A 14 15.22 -29.04 33.50
N SER A 15 15.30 -30.37 33.49
CA SER A 15 16.49 -31.11 33.91
C SER A 15 17.39 -31.56 32.77
N ILE A 16 17.06 -31.22 31.52
CA ILE A 16 17.91 -31.50 30.36
C ILE A 16 18.98 -30.41 30.28
N ASP A 17 20.24 -30.82 30.10
CA ASP A 17 21.33 -29.90 29.83
C ASP A 17 21.28 -29.49 28.35
N GLU A 18 20.91 -28.23 28.11
CA GLU A 18 20.78 -27.66 26.77
C GLU A 18 22.14 -27.56 26.07
N ASP A 19 23.20 -27.26 26.83
CA ASP A 19 24.55 -27.10 26.28
C ASP A 19 25.10 -28.45 25.81
N GLU A 20 24.89 -29.52 26.60
CA GLU A 20 25.26 -30.89 26.20
C GLU A 20 24.47 -31.36 24.97
N LEU A 21 23.16 -31.09 24.94
CA LEU A 21 22.31 -31.44 23.80
C LEU A 21 22.79 -30.76 22.52
N LEU A 22 23.08 -29.46 22.57
CA LEU A 22 23.56 -28.70 21.41
C LEU A 22 24.96 -29.12 20.97
N ALA A 23 25.84 -29.47 21.90
CA ALA A 23 27.18 -29.97 21.58
C ALA A 23 27.15 -31.33 20.86
N SER A 24 26.08 -32.11 21.00
CA SER A 24 25.91 -33.40 20.31
C SER A 24 25.54 -33.27 18.83
N LEU A 25 25.06 -32.10 18.39
CA LEU A 25 24.71 -31.85 16.99
C LEU A 25 25.96 -31.56 16.16
N SER A 26 25.92 -31.96 14.89
CA SER A 26 26.92 -31.53 13.91
C SER A 26 26.75 -30.06 13.52
N ALA A 27 27.78 -29.47 12.91
CA ALA A 27 27.74 -28.09 12.44
C ALA A 27 26.67 -27.85 11.36
N GLU A 28 26.34 -28.87 10.55
CA GLU A 28 25.29 -28.80 9.54
C GLU A 28 23.90 -28.85 10.18
N GLU A 29 23.72 -29.69 11.19
CA GLU A 29 22.46 -29.79 11.95
C GLU A 29 22.21 -28.54 12.80
N LEU A 30 23.24 -27.94 13.42
CA LEU A 30 23.10 -26.66 14.12
C LEU A 30 22.67 -25.54 13.18
N LYS A 31 23.21 -25.51 11.97
CA LYS A 31 22.84 -24.53 10.94
C LYS A 31 21.40 -24.73 10.46
N GLU A 32 20.97 -25.97 10.34
CA GLU A 32 19.58 -26.31 10.02
C GLU A 32 18.63 -25.88 11.14
N LEU A 33 19.01 -26.12 12.40
CA LEU A 33 18.25 -25.71 13.58
C LEU A 33 18.09 -24.19 13.65
N GLU A 34 19.16 -23.42 13.42
CA GLU A 34 19.12 -21.96 13.31
C GLU A 34 18.13 -21.51 12.23
N ARG A 35 18.18 -22.14 11.05
CA ARG A 35 17.26 -21.86 9.94
C ARG A 35 15.81 -22.16 10.29
N GLU A 36 15.56 -23.23 11.03
CA GLU A 36 14.21 -23.64 11.43
C GLU A 36 13.60 -22.69 12.48
N LEU A 37 14.41 -22.20 13.43
CA LEU A 37 14.00 -21.20 14.42
C LEU A 37 13.56 -19.88 13.76
N ASP A 38 14.23 -19.48 12.68
CA ASP A 38 13.83 -18.30 11.90
C ASP A 38 12.44 -18.45 11.24
N ASP A 39 11.99 -19.67 10.95
CA ASP A 39 10.69 -19.96 10.31
C ASP A 39 9.56 -20.20 11.32
N ILE A 40 9.88 -20.78 12.48
CA ILE A 40 8.88 -21.26 13.45
C ILE A 40 8.23 -20.11 14.24
N GLU A 41 8.95 -19.03 14.57
CA GLU A 41 8.35 -17.96 15.40
C GLU A 41 8.80 -16.55 14.99
N PRO A 42 8.07 -15.88 14.07
CA PRO A 42 8.31 -14.47 13.82
C PRO A 42 7.96 -13.67 15.08
N ASP A 43 8.96 -13.00 15.68
CA ASP A 43 8.89 -12.30 16.98
C ASP A 43 7.54 -11.61 17.23
N HIS A 44 6.81 -12.15 18.23
CA HIS A 44 5.47 -11.68 18.60
C HIS A 44 5.38 -10.26 19.15
N SER A 45 6.50 -9.66 19.52
CA SER A 45 6.60 -8.26 19.93
C SER A 45 6.73 -7.29 18.75
N LEU A 46 7.21 -7.75 17.58
CA LEU A 46 7.44 -6.89 16.42
C LEU A 46 6.17 -6.64 15.61
N PRO A 47 6.00 -5.46 14.98
CA PRO A 47 4.92 -5.22 14.02
C PRO A 47 4.95 -6.22 12.86
N VAL A 48 3.80 -6.58 12.31
CA VAL A 48 3.67 -7.59 11.24
C VAL A 48 4.59 -7.35 10.04
N GLY A 49 4.81 -6.08 9.67
CA GLY A 49 5.70 -5.74 8.55
C GLY A 49 7.19 -5.99 8.82
N MET A 50 7.61 -6.00 10.10
CA MET A 50 9.00 -6.30 10.49
C MET A 50 9.26 -7.80 10.64
N ARG A 51 8.21 -8.61 10.72
CA ARG A 51 8.28 -10.07 10.70
C ARG A 51 8.42 -10.64 9.30
N GLN A 52 8.02 -9.87 8.30
CA GLN A 52 8.02 -10.31 6.92
C GLN A 52 9.46 -10.40 6.40
N LYS A 53 9.90 -11.63 6.08
CA LYS A 53 11.19 -11.87 5.43
C LYS A 53 11.23 -11.20 4.06
N SER A 54 12.41 -10.77 3.64
CA SER A 54 12.63 -10.20 2.30
C SER A 54 12.32 -11.25 1.24
N LEU A 55 11.26 -11.03 0.45
CA LEU A 55 10.82 -11.91 -0.65
C LEU A 55 11.63 -11.73 -1.94
N THR A 56 12.74 -11.00 -1.89
CA THR A 56 13.53 -10.68 -3.06
C THR A 56 15.00 -10.89 -2.80
N GLU A 57 15.65 -11.58 -3.74
CA GLU A 57 17.10 -11.73 -3.80
C GLU A 57 17.78 -10.47 -4.34
N LYS A 58 17.01 -9.49 -4.85
CA LYS A 58 17.56 -8.24 -5.34
C LYS A 58 18.09 -7.44 -4.15
N THR A 59 19.33 -6.97 -4.27
CA THR A 59 19.84 -5.97 -3.35
C THR A 59 18.88 -4.77 -3.36
N PRO A 60 18.59 -4.17 -2.20
CA PRO A 60 17.75 -2.98 -2.15
C PRO A 60 18.33 -1.97 -3.13
N THR A 61 17.54 -1.64 -4.17
CA THR A 61 17.91 -0.57 -5.10
C THR A 61 18.04 0.65 -4.21
N GLY A 62 19.27 1.16 -4.07
CA GLY A 62 19.67 2.03 -2.97
C GLY A 62 18.78 3.24 -2.74
N THR A 63 19.11 4.03 -1.71
CA THR A 63 18.29 5.18 -1.33
C THR A 63 18.04 6.14 -2.50
N PHE A 64 16.79 6.58 -2.63
CA PHE A 64 16.40 7.55 -3.63
C PHE A 64 17.15 8.87 -3.40
N SER A 65 18.06 9.22 -4.31
CA SER A 65 18.77 10.51 -4.28
C SER A 65 18.04 11.53 -5.14
N ARG A 66 17.52 12.57 -4.50
CA ARG A 66 16.90 13.71 -5.18
C ARG A 66 17.87 14.41 -6.13
N GLU A 67 19.13 14.53 -5.74
CA GLU A 67 20.17 15.14 -6.58
C GLU A 67 20.41 14.32 -7.84
N ALA A 68 20.51 12.99 -7.71
CA ALA A 68 20.65 12.11 -8.86
C ALA A 68 19.45 12.19 -9.82
N LEU A 69 18.22 12.29 -9.28
CA LEU A 69 17.03 12.49 -10.10
C LEU A 69 17.06 13.85 -10.84
N MET A 70 17.40 14.92 -10.13
CA MET A 70 17.48 16.26 -10.73
C MET A 70 18.55 16.32 -11.82
N ALA A 71 19.73 15.75 -11.59
CA ALA A 71 20.81 15.67 -12.57
C ALA A 71 20.40 14.83 -13.80
N TYR A 72 19.67 13.73 -13.59
CA TYR A 72 19.13 12.93 -14.69
C TYR A 72 18.14 13.75 -15.54
N TRP A 73 17.22 14.49 -14.92
CA TRP A 73 16.27 15.35 -15.64
C TRP A 73 16.95 16.51 -16.36
N GLU A 74 17.93 17.16 -15.75
CA GLU A 74 18.71 18.20 -16.41
C GLU A 74 19.42 17.65 -17.65
N LYS A 75 20.07 16.49 -17.51
CA LYS A 75 20.73 15.79 -18.62
C LYS A 75 19.77 15.39 -19.73
N GLU A 76 18.62 14.81 -19.40
CA GLU A 76 17.60 14.44 -20.40
C GLU A 76 16.99 15.67 -21.07
N SER A 77 16.78 16.77 -20.34
CA SER A 77 16.30 18.04 -20.91
C SER A 77 17.33 18.66 -21.87
N GLN A 78 18.61 18.67 -21.49
CA GLN A 78 19.69 19.13 -22.36
C GLN A 78 19.81 18.26 -23.62
N LYS A 79 19.75 16.93 -23.47
CA LYS A 79 19.78 15.99 -24.59
C LYS A 79 18.60 16.20 -25.55
N LEU A 80 17.43 16.54 -25.04
CA LEU A 80 16.26 16.84 -25.87
C LEU A 80 16.47 18.15 -26.66
N LEU A 81 17.02 19.18 -26.01
CA LEU A 81 17.37 20.45 -26.64
C LEU A 81 18.48 20.29 -27.70
N GLU A 82 19.47 19.44 -27.43
CA GLU A 82 20.53 19.11 -28.39
C GLU A 82 19.98 18.38 -29.62
N LYS A 83 19.05 17.43 -29.44
CA LYS A 83 18.37 16.75 -30.55
C LYS A 83 17.54 17.72 -31.41
N GLU A 84 16.91 18.72 -30.79
CA GLU A 84 16.22 19.79 -31.53
C GLU A 84 17.21 20.66 -32.31
N ARG A 85 18.35 21.01 -31.70
CA ARG A 85 19.42 21.79 -32.34
C ARG A 85 20.07 21.04 -33.51
N LEU A 86 20.16 19.71 -33.42
CA LEU A 86 20.66 18.85 -34.49
C LEU A 86 19.62 18.56 -35.59
N GLY A 87 18.40 19.11 -35.47
CA GLY A 87 17.37 19.02 -36.50
C GLY A 87 16.70 17.65 -36.63
N GLU A 88 16.89 16.73 -35.67
CA GLU A 88 16.33 15.37 -35.73
C GLU A 88 14.84 15.29 -35.32
N CYS A 89 14.15 16.42 -35.12
CA CYS A 89 12.73 16.44 -34.80
C CYS A 89 11.87 16.43 -36.07
N GLY A 90 11.59 15.22 -36.56
CA GLY A 90 10.42 14.97 -37.41
C GLY A 90 9.14 15.42 -36.70
N LYS A 91 8.61 16.55 -37.15
CA LYS A 91 7.29 17.14 -36.88
C LYS A 91 6.41 16.42 -35.85
N ALA A 92 6.43 16.87 -34.60
CA ALA A 92 5.32 16.63 -33.68
C ALA A 92 5.07 17.85 -32.80
N LYS A 93 4.11 18.69 -33.22
CA LYS A 93 3.50 19.70 -32.36
C LYS A 93 2.82 18.99 -31.19
N LYS A 94 3.52 18.82 -30.07
CA LYS A 94 2.97 18.27 -28.82
C LYS A 94 2.01 19.30 -28.22
N GLN A 95 0.75 19.18 -28.61
CA GLN A 95 -0.33 19.97 -28.07
C GLN A 95 -0.63 19.55 -26.60
N PRO A 96 -0.87 20.49 -25.68
CA PRO A 96 -1.14 20.20 -24.26
C PRO A 96 -2.37 19.32 -24.04
N ASN A 97 -3.29 19.26 -25.02
CA ASN A 97 -4.45 18.38 -24.99
C ASN A 97 -4.12 16.88 -25.06
N ASN A 98 -2.90 16.47 -25.39
CA ASN A 98 -2.53 15.05 -25.39
C ASN A 98 -2.18 14.55 -23.98
N ILE A 99 -1.50 15.36 -23.17
CA ILE A 99 -1.12 15.00 -21.80
C ILE A 99 -2.37 14.79 -20.94
N LEU A 100 -3.35 15.69 -21.04
CA LEU A 100 -4.62 15.56 -20.32
C LEU A 100 -5.43 14.32 -20.73
N LYS A 101 -5.37 13.93 -22.02
CA LYS A 101 -6.02 12.71 -22.51
C LYS A 101 -5.34 11.45 -22.01
N GLU A 102 -4.01 11.47 -21.94
CA GLU A 102 -3.18 10.35 -21.47
C GLU A 102 -3.38 10.11 -19.97
N ILE A 103 -3.37 11.18 -19.16
CA ILE A 103 -3.68 11.12 -17.72
C ILE A 103 -5.09 10.58 -17.50
N LYS A 104 -6.10 11.06 -18.25
CA LYS A 104 -7.48 10.57 -18.15
C LYS A 104 -7.61 9.09 -18.50
N ASN A 105 -6.85 8.62 -19.49
CA ASN A 105 -6.89 7.23 -19.92
C ASN A 105 -6.18 6.31 -18.92
N SER A 106 -5.04 6.71 -18.34
CA SER A 106 -4.36 5.94 -17.30
C SER A 106 -5.14 5.87 -15.99
N LEU A 107 -5.88 6.92 -15.64
CA LEU A 107 -6.75 6.94 -14.45
C LEU A 107 -8.11 6.28 -14.68
N ARG A 108 -8.38 5.81 -15.90
CA ARG A 108 -9.59 5.03 -16.15
C ARG A 108 -9.35 3.65 -15.55
N SER A 109 -10.10 3.34 -14.50
CA SER A 109 -10.15 1.98 -13.94
C SER A 109 -10.30 0.99 -15.10
N VAL A 110 -9.40 0.02 -15.17
CA VAL A 110 -9.48 -1.09 -16.11
C VAL A 110 -10.76 -1.85 -15.75
N GLN A 111 -11.88 -1.43 -16.33
CA GLN A 111 -13.06 -2.26 -16.38
C GLN A 111 -12.68 -3.43 -17.26
N GLU A 112 -12.26 -4.51 -16.61
CA GLU A 112 -12.24 -5.81 -17.23
C GLU A 112 -13.60 -6.01 -17.91
N LYS A 113 -13.54 -6.17 -19.22
CA LYS A 113 -14.63 -6.72 -20.00
C LYS A 113 -14.94 -8.11 -19.45
N LYS A 114 -15.96 -8.22 -18.60
CA LYS A 114 -16.81 -9.40 -18.57
C LYS A 114 -18.26 -8.95 -18.49
N MET A 115 -18.85 -8.96 -19.67
CA MET A 115 -20.29 -9.01 -19.88
C MET A 115 -20.80 -10.26 -19.15
N GLU A 116 -21.65 -10.03 -18.16
CA GLU A 116 -22.83 -10.86 -17.86
C GLU A 116 -22.60 -12.36 -17.63
N ASP A 117 -22.38 -12.73 -16.36
CA ASP A 117 -23.37 -13.57 -15.69
C ASP A 117 -23.33 -13.38 -14.17
N SER A 118 -24.53 -13.25 -13.62
CA SER A 118 -24.89 -12.95 -12.24
C SER A 118 -24.11 -13.73 -11.18
N SER A 119 -23.45 -13.02 -10.28
CA SER A 119 -23.64 -13.13 -8.81
C SER A 119 -22.62 -12.25 -8.10
N ARG A 120 -23.01 -11.02 -7.79
CA ARG A 120 -22.36 -10.26 -6.72
C ARG A 120 -22.52 -11.12 -5.45
N PRO A 121 -21.47 -11.50 -4.72
CA PRO A 121 -21.67 -12.16 -3.44
C PRO A 121 -22.53 -11.21 -2.61
N SER A 122 -23.65 -11.72 -2.07
CA SER A 122 -24.54 -10.95 -1.22
C SER A 122 -23.68 -10.37 -0.10
N THR A 123 -23.39 -9.07 -0.18
CA THR A 123 -22.75 -8.37 0.93
C THR A 123 -23.63 -8.63 2.14
N PRO A 124 -23.09 -9.07 3.28
CA PRO A 124 -23.88 -9.21 4.50
C PRO A 124 -24.70 -7.93 4.64
N GLN A 125 -26.03 -8.03 4.67
CA GLN A 125 -26.90 -6.85 4.78
C GLN A 125 -26.49 -6.12 6.05
N ARG A 126 -25.61 -5.12 5.92
CA ARG A 126 -25.27 -4.21 6.99
C ARG A 126 -26.49 -3.30 7.06
N SER A 127 -27.49 -3.75 7.82
CA SER A 127 -28.75 -3.03 8.03
C SER A 127 -28.52 -1.55 8.37
N ALA A 128 -27.46 -1.25 9.12
CA ALA A 128 -27.04 0.13 9.42
C ALA A 128 -26.66 0.95 8.16
N HIS A 129 -25.99 0.36 7.18
CA HIS A 129 -25.58 1.05 5.96
C HIS A 129 -26.77 1.28 5.04
N GLU A 130 -27.65 0.28 4.87
CA GLU A 130 -28.87 0.43 4.07
C GLU A 130 -29.81 1.50 4.66
N ASN A 131 -30.02 1.46 5.99
CA ASN A 131 -30.82 2.46 6.70
C ASN A 131 -30.23 3.87 6.57
N LEU A 132 -28.89 4.01 6.63
CA LEU A 132 -28.22 5.30 6.42
C LEU A 132 -28.43 5.81 4.98
N MET A 133 -28.26 4.94 3.98
CA MET A 133 -28.44 5.33 2.58
C MET A 133 -29.90 5.68 2.28
N GLU A 134 -30.86 4.99 2.91
CA GLU A 134 -32.28 5.34 2.81
C GLU A 134 -32.59 6.68 3.47
N ALA A 135 -32.03 6.95 4.65
CA ALA A 135 -32.17 8.24 5.32
C ALA A 135 -31.56 9.39 4.50
N ILE A 136 -30.41 9.17 3.85
CA ILE A 136 -29.80 10.16 2.95
C ILE A 136 -30.69 10.42 1.74
N ARG A 137 -31.21 9.36 1.09
CA ARG A 137 -32.12 9.49 -0.06
C ARG A 137 -33.41 10.23 0.31
N GLY A 138 -33.92 10.02 1.52
CA GLY A 138 -35.10 10.70 2.06
C GLY A 138 -34.82 12.09 2.66
N SER A 139 -33.56 12.52 2.74
CA SER A 139 -33.20 13.81 3.33
C SER A 139 -33.42 14.97 2.37
N SER A 140 -33.68 16.15 2.93
CA SER A 140 -33.80 17.38 2.15
C SER A 140 -33.22 18.56 2.91
N ILE A 141 -32.66 19.55 2.18
CA ILE A 141 -32.21 20.82 2.77
C ILE A 141 -33.32 21.55 3.54
N LYS A 142 -34.60 21.24 3.25
CA LYS A 142 -35.77 21.75 3.97
C LYS A 142 -35.83 21.30 5.44
N GLN A 143 -35.18 20.18 5.77
CA GLN A 143 -35.09 19.65 7.15
C GLN A 143 -33.98 20.34 7.96
N LEU A 144 -33.12 21.14 7.32
CA LEU A 144 -32.06 21.87 7.99
C LEU A 144 -32.57 23.20 8.55
N ARG A 145 -32.03 23.63 9.69
CA ARG A 145 -32.31 24.96 10.24
C ARG A 145 -31.75 26.03 9.30
N ARG A 146 -32.56 27.03 8.97
CA ARG A 146 -32.09 28.19 8.19
C ARG A 146 -31.09 28.98 9.01
N VAL A 147 -29.96 29.30 8.39
CA VAL A 147 -28.96 30.24 8.89
C VAL A 147 -28.78 31.29 7.82
N SER A 148 -29.00 32.56 8.15
CA SER A 148 -28.77 33.68 7.23
C SER A 148 -27.25 33.89 7.09
N ASN A 149 -26.75 33.93 5.85
CA ASN A 149 -25.36 34.25 5.59
C ASN A 149 -25.25 35.73 5.17
N PRO A 150 -24.81 36.65 6.06
CA PRO A 150 -24.78 38.08 5.77
C PRO A 150 -23.79 38.49 4.66
N ARG A 151 -22.96 37.57 4.16
CA ARG A 151 -22.07 37.81 3.01
C ARG A 151 -22.75 37.67 1.64
N ALA A 152 -23.91 37.02 1.55
CA ALA A 152 -24.56 36.73 0.27
C ALA A 152 -25.48 37.86 -0.23
N ASP A 153 -25.98 38.71 0.67
CA ASP A 153 -27.01 39.73 0.35
C ASP A 153 -26.41 41.08 -0.09
N GLY A 154 -25.08 41.17 -0.24
CA GLY A 154 -24.36 42.42 -0.51
C GLY A 154 -23.93 42.67 -1.97
N ALA A 155 -24.23 41.78 -2.92
CA ALA A 155 -23.85 41.97 -4.32
C ALA A 155 -25.00 42.58 -5.16
N SER A 156 -25.49 43.74 -4.75
CA SER A 156 -26.28 44.60 -5.65
C SER A 156 -25.29 45.39 -6.51
N ILE A 157 -24.96 44.85 -7.68
CA ILE A 157 -24.24 45.58 -8.73
C ILE A 157 -25.13 46.74 -9.17
N ARG A 158 -24.71 47.98 -8.91
CA ARG A 158 -25.13 49.17 -9.66
C ARG A 158 -24.06 49.50 -10.68
#